data_AF-A0A434AE17-F1
#
_entry.id   AF-A0A434AE17-F1
#
_cell.length_a   1.000
_cell.length_b   1.000
_cell.length_c   1.000
_cell.angle_alpha   90.00
_cell.angle_beta   90.00
_cell.angle_gamma   90.00
#
_symmetry.space_group_name_H-M   'P 1'
#
loop_
_entity.id
_entity.type
_entity.pdbx_description
1 polymer ?
#
loop_
_entity_poly.entity_id
_entity_poly.type
_entity_poly.pdbx_seq_one_letter_code
_entity_poly.pdbx_strand_id
1 'polypeptide(L)'
;WAEHFRDQFKWPSATLRFPTISSQPEWQVNVGPPSLYEVEKAIGNLKRGRAAGPDRFTPEIFKDGGPVLAMRLTEVLGRIWELDVIPSDWSQSLIVPVYKKGQKSSCDNHRGISLTNIVSKILASIILRRLTKAREEQTRENQAGFRPGRGCIDHIFTLRQVLEHR
;
A
#
# COMPACT_ATOMS: atom_id res chain seq x y z
N TRP A 1 -6.83 19.72 -15.62
CA TRP A 1 -6.90 19.07 -14.29
C TRP A 1 -6.60 20.05 -13.15
N ALA A 2 -5.46 20.76 -13.14
CA ALA A 2 -5.12 21.75 -12.09
C ALA A 2 -6.15 22.90 -11.93
N GLU A 3 -6.83 23.30 -13.00
CA GLU A 3 -7.87 24.33 -12.97
C GLU A 3 -9.15 23.90 -12.23
N HIS A 4 -9.56 22.64 -12.36
CA HIS A 4 -10.80 22.13 -11.75
C HIS A 4 -10.76 22.16 -10.22
N PHE A 5 -9.58 22.02 -9.62
CA PHE A 5 -9.40 21.98 -8.17
C PHE A 5 -9.02 23.33 -7.55
N ARG A 6 -8.79 24.36 -8.37
CA ARG A 6 -8.29 25.66 -7.90
C ARG A 6 -9.26 26.35 -6.94
N ASP A 7 -10.57 26.17 -7.13
CA ASP A 7 -11.61 26.74 -6.28
C ASP A 7 -12.01 25.83 -5.11
N GLN A 8 -11.78 24.51 -5.20
CA GLN A 8 -12.11 23.56 -4.13
C GLN A 8 -11.14 23.60 -2.94
N PHE A 9 -9.95 24.16 -3.14
CA PHE A 9 -8.92 24.29 -2.11
C PHE A 9 -8.73 25.72 -1.58
N LYS A 10 -9.69 26.62 -1.82
CA LYS A 10 -9.75 27.95 -1.18
C LYS A 10 -10.18 27.84 0.29
N TRP A 11 -9.38 27.19 1.11
CA TRP A 11 -9.56 27.17 2.56
C TRP A 11 -8.87 28.39 3.17
N PRO A 12 -9.48 29.08 4.16
CA PRO A 12 -8.76 30.08 4.92
C PRO A 12 -7.51 29.44 5.54
N SER A 13 -6.38 30.15 5.55
CA SER A 13 -5.16 29.68 6.19
C SER A 13 -5.50 29.22 7.61
N ALA A 14 -5.20 27.95 7.91
CA ALA A 14 -5.49 27.38 9.21
C ALA A 14 -4.76 28.19 10.30
N THR A 15 -5.49 29.02 11.03
CA THR A 15 -5.01 29.78 12.19
C THR A 15 -4.90 28.93 13.46
N LEU A 16 -5.17 27.63 13.34
CA LEU A 16 -5.00 26.67 14.43
C LEU A 16 -3.50 26.56 14.76
N ARG A 17 -3.13 27.11 15.93
CA ARG A 17 -1.90 26.69 16.60
C ARG A 17 -2.01 25.20 16.84
N PHE A 18 -1.29 24.41 16.05
CA PHE A 18 -1.16 22.99 16.33
C PHE A 18 -0.60 22.88 17.75
N PRO A 19 -1.24 22.12 18.65
CA PRO A 19 -0.63 21.83 19.94
C PRO A 19 0.75 21.25 19.65
N THR A 20 1.77 21.73 20.39
CA THR A 20 3.10 21.12 20.37
C THR A 20 2.89 19.63 20.58
N ILE A 21 3.15 18.83 19.54
CA ILE A 21 2.98 17.39 19.61
C ILE A 21 3.99 16.94 20.66
N SER A 22 3.49 16.66 21.87
CA SER A 22 4.23 15.92 22.89
C SER A 22 4.83 14.72 22.18
N SER A 23 6.15 14.54 22.31
CA SER A 23 6.91 13.46 21.67
C SER A 23 6.09 12.18 21.71
N GLN A 24 5.51 11.81 20.56
CA GLN A 24 4.77 10.57 20.49
C GLN A 24 5.75 9.46 20.82
N PRO A 25 5.34 8.43 21.57
CA PRO A 25 6.21 7.28 21.80
C PRO A 25 6.70 6.77 20.44
N GLU A 26 8.02 6.61 20.31
CA GLU A 26 8.62 6.07 19.08
C GLU A 26 7.89 4.78 18.71
N TRP A 27 7.49 4.69 17.45
CA TRP A 27 6.77 3.51 16.99
C TRP A 27 7.67 2.30 17.18
N GLN A 28 7.20 1.29 17.92
CA GLN A 28 7.92 0.04 18.10
C GLN A 28 7.85 -0.79 16.80
N VAL A 29 8.61 -0.36 15.80
CA VAL A 29 8.67 -0.95 14.46
C VAL A 29 10.10 -1.42 14.22
N ASN A 30 10.24 -2.65 13.73
CA ASN A 30 11.55 -3.15 13.32
C ASN A 30 12.04 -2.36 12.09
N VAL A 31 13.16 -1.64 12.24
CA VAL A 31 13.81 -0.86 11.18
C VAL A 31 15.05 -1.55 10.58
N GLY A 32 15.40 -2.74 11.05
CA GLY A 32 16.49 -3.54 10.50
C GLY A 32 16.15 -4.13 9.12
N PRO A 33 17.12 -4.71 8.41
CA PRO A 33 16.88 -5.30 7.09
C PRO A 33 15.81 -6.42 7.12
N PRO A 34 15.12 -6.70 6.00
CA PRO A 34 14.17 -7.81 5.90
C PRO A 34 14.82 -9.16 6.21
N SER A 35 14.23 -9.94 7.12
CA SER A 35 14.70 -11.30 7.41
C SER A 35 14.25 -12.32 6.36
N LEU A 36 14.92 -13.47 6.28
CA LEU A 36 14.53 -14.58 5.39
C LEU A 36 13.07 -15.00 5.62
N TYR A 37 12.67 -15.18 6.89
CA TYR A 37 11.30 -15.52 7.25
C TYR A 37 10.28 -14.49 6.74
N GLU A 38 10.61 -13.19 6.82
CA GLU A 38 9.71 -12.15 6.34
C GLU A 38 9.54 -12.19 4.82
N VAL A 39 10.61 -12.47 4.09
CA VAL A 39 10.64 -12.63 2.63
C VAL A 39 9.87 -13.89 2.21
N GLU A 40 10.14 -15.05 2.82
CA GLU A 40 9.41 -16.28 2.54
C GLU A 40 7.91 -16.12 2.79
N LYS A 41 7.53 -15.49 3.90
CA LYS A 41 6.12 -15.22 4.21
C LYS A 41 5.50 -14.24 3.21
N ALA A 42 6.24 -13.24 2.74
CA ALA A 42 5.77 -12.32 1.71
C ALA A 42 5.56 -13.03 0.36
N ILE A 43 6.49 -13.90 -0.04
CA ILE A 43 6.37 -14.78 -1.24
C ILE A 43 5.14 -15.69 -1.10
N GLY A 44 4.97 -16.34 0.05
CA GLY A 44 3.83 -17.22 0.34
C GLY A 44 2.48 -16.50 0.19
N ASN A 45 2.43 -15.23 0.57
CA ASN A 45 1.24 -14.38 0.48
C ASN A 45 0.95 -13.82 -0.91
N LEU A 46 1.86 -13.97 -1.88
CA LEU A 46 1.57 -13.60 -3.26
C LEU A 46 0.35 -14.38 -3.77
N LYS A 47 -0.43 -13.79 -4.68
CA LYS A 47 -1.54 -14.48 -5.34
C LYS A 47 -1.06 -14.96 -6.70
N ARG A 48 -1.32 -16.22 -7.04
CA ARG A 48 -1.13 -16.75 -8.39
C ARG A 48 -2.11 -16.09 -9.38
N GLY A 49 -1.80 -16.16 -10.67
CA GLY A 49 -2.60 -15.61 -11.76
C GLY A 49 -2.65 -14.08 -11.79
N ARG A 50 -1.66 -13.40 -11.21
CA ARG A 50 -1.57 -11.92 -11.28
C ARG A 50 -0.60 -11.51 -12.37
N ALA A 51 -0.92 -10.40 -13.03
CA ALA A 51 -0.09 -9.84 -14.08
C ALA A 51 1.29 -9.42 -13.53
N ALA A 52 2.31 -9.60 -14.36
CA ALA A 52 3.66 -9.15 -14.10
C ALA A 52 3.78 -7.62 -14.18
N GLY A 53 4.86 -7.09 -13.61
CA GLY A 53 5.28 -5.71 -13.82
C GLY A 53 6.03 -5.51 -15.14
N PRO A 54 6.65 -4.35 -15.33
CA PRO A 54 7.57 -4.08 -16.45
C PRO A 54 8.65 -5.14 -16.66
N ASP A 55 9.14 -5.75 -15.57
CA ASP A 55 10.15 -6.82 -15.57
C ASP A 55 9.64 -8.18 -16.12
N ARG A 56 8.34 -8.31 -16.38
CA ARG A 56 7.67 -9.53 -16.86
C ARG A 56 7.75 -10.73 -15.90
N PHE A 57 8.20 -10.53 -14.67
CA PHE A 57 8.21 -11.60 -13.68
C PHE A 57 6.85 -11.74 -13.02
N THR A 58 6.31 -12.96 -13.06
CA THR A 58 5.02 -13.28 -12.46
C THR A 58 5.20 -13.77 -11.02
N PRO A 59 4.16 -13.73 -10.19
CA PRO A 59 4.21 -14.26 -8.82
C PRO A 59 4.64 -15.73 -8.73
N GLU A 60 4.34 -16.53 -9.74
CA GLU A 60 4.67 -17.97 -9.80
C GLU A 60 6.18 -18.21 -9.75
N ILE A 61 6.97 -17.38 -10.43
CA ILE A 61 8.44 -17.48 -10.41
C ILE A 61 8.96 -17.43 -8.96
N PHE A 62 8.41 -16.55 -8.14
CA PHE A 62 8.82 -16.40 -6.74
C PHE A 62 8.28 -17.53 -5.86
N LYS A 63 7.04 -17.96 -6.10
CA LYS A 63 6.42 -19.06 -5.33
C LYS A 63 7.08 -20.41 -5.60
N ASP A 64 7.45 -20.66 -6.85
CA ASP A 64 8.00 -21.93 -7.33
C ASP A 64 9.53 -21.94 -7.31
N GLY A 65 10.17 -20.79 -7.12
CA GLY A 65 11.63 -20.64 -7.04
C GLY A 65 12.28 -21.24 -5.79
N GLY A 66 11.48 -21.67 -4.81
CA GLY A 66 11.94 -22.41 -3.64
C GLY A 66 12.87 -21.62 -2.69
N PRO A 67 13.50 -22.32 -1.72
CA PRO A 67 14.30 -21.69 -0.67
C PRO A 67 15.52 -20.92 -1.18
N VAL A 68 16.16 -21.42 -2.25
CA VAL A 68 17.34 -20.77 -2.84
C VAL A 68 16.99 -19.40 -3.39
N LEU A 69 15.86 -19.27 -4.09
CA LEU A 69 15.40 -17.97 -4.58
C LEU A 69 15.05 -17.03 -3.41
N ALA A 70 14.39 -17.54 -2.37
CA ALA A 70 14.06 -16.74 -1.19
C ALA A 70 15.34 -16.20 -0.51
N MET A 71 16.35 -17.05 -0.31
CA MET A 71 17.65 -16.65 0.24
C MET A 71 18.34 -15.57 -0.60
N ARG A 72 18.44 -15.78 -1.92
CA ARG A 72 19.04 -14.79 -2.83
C ARG A 72 18.27 -13.48 -2.81
N LEU A 73 16.95 -13.55 -2.77
CA LEU A 73 16.13 -12.35 -2.69
C LEU A 73 16.35 -11.61 -1.37
N THR A 74 16.47 -12.32 -0.25
CA THR A 74 16.82 -11.72 1.05
C THR A 74 18.16 -11.01 1.00
N GLU A 75 19.20 -11.60 0.39
CA GLU A 75 20.51 -10.95 0.21
C GLU A 75 20.38 -9.62 -0.58
N VAL A 76 19.62 -9.63 -1.68
CA VAL A 76 19.37 -8.43 -2.50
C VAL A 76 18.61 -7.37 -1.71
N LEU A 77 17.53 -7.75 -1.02
CA LEU A 77 16.74 -6.83 -0.21
C LEU A 77 17.54 -6.26 0.97
N GLY A 78 18.42 -7.07 1.58
CA GLY A 78 19.35 -6.64 2.61
C GLY A 78 20.30 -5.56 2.11
N ARG A 79 20.92 -5.77 0.93
CA ARG A 79 21.79 -4.74 0.31
C ARG A 79 21.05 -3.46 -0.03
N ILE A 80 19.83 -3.55 -0.57
CA ILE A 80 18.99 -2.37 -0.84
C ILE A 80 18.75 -1.59 0.46
N TRP A 81 18.51 -2.30 1.55
CA TRP A 81 18.27 -1.71 2.87
C TRP A 81 19.52 -1.08 3.48
N GLU A 82 20.69 -1.69 3.31
CA GLU A 82 21.97 -1.18 3.84
C GLU A 82 22.50 0.01 3.04
N LEU A 83 22.29 0.01 1.72
CA LEU A 83 22.79 1.05 0.83
C LEU A 83 21.82 2.23 0.69
N ASP A 84 20.58 2.11 1.15
CA ASP A 84 19.48 3.06 0.90
C ASP A 84 19.26 3.36 -0.60
N VAL A 85 19.57 2.40 -1.47
CA VAL A 85 19.44 2.53 -2.93
C VAL A 85 18.48 1.48 -3.47
N ILE A 86 17.34 1.94 -4.00
CA ILE A 86 16.36 1.11 -4.70
C ILE A 86 16.67 1.13 -6.21
N PRO A 87 16.53 0.00 -6.93
CA PRO A 87 16.65 -0.01 -8.39
C PRO A 87 15.73 1.00 -9.06
N SER A 88 16.25 1.76 -10.03
CA SER A 88 15.49 2.76 -10.81
C SER A 88 14.24 2.15 -11.44
N ASP A 89 14.32 0.90 -11.88
CA ASP A 89 13.23 0.20 -12.56
C ASP A 89 12.01 -0.01 -11.65
N TRP A 90 12.19 0.01 -10.32
CA TRP A 90 11.08 -0.11 -9.38
C TRP A 90 10.24 1.17 -9.28
N SER A 91 10.76 2.30 -9.76
CA SER A 91 10.00 3.54 -9.92
C SER A 91 9.09 3.52 -11.16
N GLN A 92 9.25 2.52 -12.04
CA GLN A 92 8.44 2.36 -13.24
C GLN A 92 7.25 1.43 -13.02
N SER A 93 6.17 1.68 -13.75
CA SER A 93 5.00 0.81 -13.75
C SER A 93 4.32 0.79 -15.12
N LEU A 94 3.68 -0.32 -15.45
CA LEU A 94 2.84 -0.41 -16.64
C LEU A 94 1.41 -0.02 -16.26
N ILE A 95 0.88 1.05 -16.86
CA ILE A 95 -0.49 1.50 -16.63
C ILE A 95 -1.43 0.76 -17.59
N VAL A 96 -2.33 -0.04 -17.04
CA VAL A 96 -3.36 -0.76 -17.81
C VAL A 96 -4.72 -0.09 -17.57
N PRO A 97 -5.40 0.43 -18.61
CA PRO A 97 -6.75 0.96 -18.46
C PRO A 97 -7.75 -0.18 -18.26
N VAL A 98 -8.53 -0.11 -17.19
CA VAL A 98 -9.63 -1.03 -16.90
C VAL A 98 -10.94 -0.28 -16.99
N TYR A 99 -11.81 -0.72 -17.87
CA TYR A 99 -13.14 -0.14 -18.03
C TYR A 99 -13.93 -0.20 -16.71
N LYS A 100 -14.57 0.92 -16.35
CA LYS A 100 -15.34 1.09 -15.11
C LYS A 100 -16.85 1.06 -15.38
N LYS A 101 -17.37 2.01 -16.16
CA LYS A 101 -18.81 2.16 -16.51
C LYS A 101 -19.02 3.16 -17.64
N GLY A 102 -20.19 3.19 -18.29
CA GLY A 102 -20.53 4.17 -19.32
C GLY A 102 -20.16 3.73 -20.75
N GLN A 103 -19.79 4.69 -21.59
CA GLN A 103 -19.38 4.40 -22.98
C GLN A 103 -17.91 3.98 -23.04
N LYS A 104 -17.61 2.83 -23.68
CA LYS A 104 -16.25 2.27 -23.79
C LYS A 104 -15.28 3.10 -24.63
N SER A 105 -15.79 3.98 -25.49
CA SER A 105 -14.95 4.87 -26.30
C SER A 105 -14.41 6.07 -25.52
N SER A 106 -14.99 6.39 -24.36
CA SER A 106 -14.55 7.53 -23.55
C SER A 106 -13.45 7.11 -22.57
N CYS A 107 -12.34 7.84 -22.57
CA CYS A 107 -11.21 7.61 -21.68
C CYS A 107 -11.58 7.77 -20.20
N ASP A 108 -12.46 8.71 -19.85
CA ASP A 108 -12.89 8.98 -18.47
C ASP A 108 -13.64 7.80 -17.82
N ASN A 109 -14.16 6.91 -18.66
CA ASN A 109 -14.87 5.70 -18.24
C ASN A 109 -13.93 4.54 -17.89
N HIS A 110 -12.62 4.77 -17.90
CA HIS A 110 -11.59 3.80 -17.53
C HIS A 110 -10.85 4.26 -16.27
N ARG A 111 -10.36 3.29 -15.49
CA ARG A 111 -9.41 3.54 -14.41
C ARG A 111 -8.06 2.95 -14.80
N GLY A 112 -6.98 3.70 -14.59
CA GLY A 112 -5.63 3.15 -14.70
C GLY A 112 -5.34 2.22 -13.52
N ILE A 113 -4.76 1.04 -13.80
CA ILE A 113 -4.15 0.18 -12.80
C ILE A 113 -2.66 0.12 -13.09
N SER A 114 -1.83 0.50 -12.12
CA SER A 114 -0.38 0.39 -12.22
C SER A 114 0.07 -1.03 -11.87
N LEU A 115 0.70 -1.71 -12.83
CA LEU A 115 1.41 -2.96 -12.59
C LEU A 115 2.86 -2.63 -12.26
N THR A 116 3.26 -2.92 -11.02
CA THR A 116 4.63 -2.78 -10.54
C THR A 116 5.32 -4.14 -10.41
N ASN A 117 6.66 -4.13 -10.42
CA ASN A 117 7.50 -5.31 -10.26
C ASN A 117 7.13 -6.09 -8.99
N ILE A 118 7.18 -7.41 -9.06
CA ILE A 118 6.75 -8.27 -7.94
C ILE A 118 7.70 -8.12 -6.75
N VAL A 119 9.00 -7.95 -7.00
CA VAL A 119 9.98 -7.79 -5.94
C VAL A 119 9.76 -6.50 -5.12
N SER A 120 9.38 -5.40 -5.78
CA SER A 120 9.04 -4.16 -5.07
C SER A 120 7.79 -4.31 -4.22
N LYS A 121 6.79 -5.08 -4.68
CA LYS A 121 5.61 -5.45 -3.88
C LYS A 121 5.98 -6.33 -2.68
N ILE A 122 6.93 -7.26 -2.83
CA ILE A 122 7.44 -8.08 -1.72
C ILE A 122 8.00 -7.17 -0.63
N LEU A 123 8.93 -6.28 -0.96
CA LEU A 123 9.52 -5.34 0.01
C LEU A 123 8.45 -4.44 0.65
N ALA A 124 7.58 -3.84 -0.16
CA ALA A 124 6.49 -2.99 0.33
C ALA A 124 5.54 -3.75 1.27
N SER A 125 5.26 -5.02 1.01
CA SER A 125 4.40 -5.85 1.87
C SER A 125 5.05 -6.14 3.24
N ILE A 126 6.38 -6.30 3.28
CA ILE A 126 7.13 -6.49 4.53
C ILE A 126 7.06 -5.21 5.36
N ILE A 127 7.36 -4.06 4.75
CA ILE A 127 7.28 -2.74 5.39
C ILE A 127 5.86 -2.50 5.91
N LEU A 128 4.84 -2.72 5.08
CA LEU A 128 3.44 -2.55 5.46
C LEU A 128 3.08 -3.42 6.68
N ARG A 129 3.51 -4.68 6.71
CA ARG A 129 3.23 -5.57 7.84
C ARG A 129 3.88 -5.09 9.13
N ARG A 130 5.12 -4.58 9.08
CA ARG A 130 5.82 -4.02 10.24
C ARG A 130 5.11 -2.77 10.77
N LEU A 131 4.65 -1.90 9.88
CA LEU A 131 3.93 -0.67 10.23
C LEU A 131 2.48 -0.92 10.68
N THR A 132 1.86 -2.02 10.25
CA THR A 132 0.42 -2.25 10.48
C THR A 132 0.06 -2.25 11.96
N LYS A 133 0.88 -2.88 12.83
CA LYS A 133 0.57 -2.91 14.27
C LYS A 133 0.56 -1.49 14.88
N ALA A 134 1.65 -0.75 14.68
CA ALA A 134 1.77 0.63 15.19
C ALA A 134 0.67 1.54 14.61
N ARG A 135 0.33 1.36 13.32
CA ARG A 135 -0.75 2.10 12.66
C ARG A 135 -2.10 1.83 13.33
N GLU A 136 -2.44 0.57 13.60
CA GLU A 136 -3.74 0.21 14.17
C GLU A 136 -3.95 0.79 15.58
N GLU A 137 -2.89 0.88 16.38
CA GLU A 137 -2.94 1.47 17.73
C GLU A 137 -3.24 2.99 17.72
N GLN A 138 -2.88 3.67 16.63
CA GLN A 138 -3.02 5.14 16.50
C GLN A 138 -4.18 5.55 15.58
N THR A 139 -4.76 4.61 14.85
CA THR A 139 -5.84 4.91 13.91
C THR A 139 -7.14 5.14 14.66
N ARG A 140 -7.81 6.26 14.37
CA ARG A 140 -9.11 6.57 14.97
C ARG A 140 -10.15 5.50 14.64
N GLU A 141 -11.06 5.27 15.57
CA GLU A 141 -12.10 4.24 15.45
C GLU A 141 -13.01 4.43 14.23
N ASN A 142 -13.28 5.69 13.85
CA ASN A 142 -14.11 6.04 12.70
C ASN A 142 -13.42 5.88 11.33
N GLN A 143 -12.15 5.48 11.30
CA GLN A 143 -11.48 5.11 10.07
C GLN A 143 -11.64 3.61 9.83
N ALA A 144 -12.22 3.21 8.70
CA ALA A 144 -12.37 1.80 8.30
C ALA A 144 -11.58 1.44 7.03
N GLY A 145 -11.22 2.42 6.20
CA GLY A 145 -10.51 2.17 4.94
C GLY A 145 -9.16 1.51 5.19
N PHE A 146 -8.88 0.42 4.47
CA PHE A 146 -7.60 -0.32 4.51
C PHE A 146 -7.22 -0.89 5.89
N ARG A 147 -8.21 -1.10 6.78
CA ARG A 147 -7.99 -1.74 8.07
C ARG A 147 -8.48 -3.19 8.06
N PRO A 148 -7.75 -4.12 8.69
CA PRO A 148 -8.21 -5.49 8.87
C PRO A 148 -9.47 -5.52 9.74
N GLY A 149 -10.48 -6.29 9.34
CA GLY A 149 -11.72 -6.47 10.11
C GLY A 149 -12.68 -5.29 10.11
N ARG A 150 -12.46 -4.27 9.26
CA ARG A 150 -13.38 -3.14 9.07
C ARG A 150 -13.78 -3.03 7.60
N GLY A 151 -15.04 -2.70 7.34
CA GLY A 151 -15.59 -2.58 5.99
C GLY A 151 -16.69 -1.53 5.88
N CYS A 152 -17.22 -1.37 4.67
CA CYS A 152 -18.29 -0.42 4.40
C CYS A 152 -19.57 -0.71 5.21
N ILE A 153 -19.82 -1.97 5.54
CA ILE A 153 -21.00 -2.39 6.31
C ILE A 153 -20.96 -1.80 7.72
N ASP A 154 -19.80 -1.79 8.38
CA ASP A 154 -19.65 -1.23 9.73
C ASP A 154 -20.02 0.26 9.74
N HIS A 155 -19.54 1.02 8.75
CA HIS A 155 -19.88 2.43 8.61
C HIS A 155 -21.35 2.67 8.28
N ILE A 156 -21.96 1.86 7.41
CA ILE A 156 -23.40 1.95 7.12
C ILE A 156 -24.21 1.70 8.41
N PHE A 157 -23.82 0.69 9.19
CA PHE A 157 -24.45 0.39 10.46
C PHE A 157 -24.29 1.55 11.45
N THR A 158 -23.09 2.07 11.65
CA THR A 158 -22.84 3.23 12.52
C THR A 158 -23.67 4.44 12.10
N LEU A 159 -23.73 4.75 10.80
CA LEU A 159 -24.53 5.86 10.29
C LEU A 159 -26.03 5.66 10.56
N ARG A 160 -26.56 4.45 10.38
CA ARG A 160 -27.96 4.13 10.69
C ARG A 160 -28.26 4.33 12.17
N GLN A 161 -27.40 3.81 13.06
CA GLN A 161 -27.59 3.98 14.50
C GLN A 161 -27.60 5.45 14.93
N VAL A 162 -26.72 6.28 14.36
CA VAL A 162 -26.70 7.74 14.62
C VAL A 162 -27.96 8.44 14.12
N LEU A 163 -28.56 7.98 13.02
CA LEU A 163 -29.80 8.56 12.48
C LEU A 163 -31.05 8.11 13.25
N GLU A 164 -31.07 6.87 13.74
CA GLU A 164 -32.21 6.27 14.47
C GLU A 164 -32.28 6.71 15.94
N HIS A 165 -31.15 7.05 16.56
CA HIS A 165 -31.06 7.47 17.97
C HIS A 165 -30.83 8.98 18.14
N ARG A 166 -31.22 9.77 17.13
CA ARG A 166 -31.35 11.23 17.21
C ARG A 166 -32.80 11.60 17.43
#